data_AF-A0A319A1W5-F1
#
_entry.id   AF-A0A319A1W5-F1
#
_cell.length_a   1.000
_cell.length_b   1.000
_cell.length_c   1.000
_cell.angle_alpha   90.00
_cell.angle_beta   90.00
_cell.angle_gamma   90.00
#
_symmetry.space_group_name_H-M   'P 1'
#
loop_
_entity.id
_entity.type
_entity.pdbx_description
1 polymer ?
#
loop_
_entity_poly.entity_id
_entity_poly.type
_entity_poly.pdbx_seq_one_letter_code
_entity_poly.pdbx_strand_id
1 'polypeptide(L)'
;MSERKVLTKYYPPDFDPSAITRVPKHLRKTGPKVITVRLMAPFSMKCDKCGEFIYKGRKFNARKETTSEKYFSIPIYRFYIRCTRCSGEITFVTDPKNMDYRAERGAKRNFEPWRDASQVPNHDETEQEILDRLEREEGEEVEQEERDKMAELEEKMLDSKREMAIADALDEIRTRNARMERTEALGEEGTLTALERVRDQKDEEALRVEREIEEAARKAFMTEDGVRVKRLVDDDAEEDHKTATAAGAKPASSSSSSSSSTMKPPGDQPAPSFARVKKAKKPLANSLGIKKKAKPSLV
;
A
#
# COMPACT_ATOMS: atom_id res chain seq x y z
N MET A 1 -56.50 22.57 -32.38
CA MET A 1 -55.82 23.05 -31.15
C MET A 1 -55.01 24.29 -31.49
N SER A 2 -54.72 25.17 -30.53
CA SER A 2 -53.74 26.25 -30.72
C SER A 2 -52.32 25.68 -30.85
N GLU A 3 -51.45 26.40 -31.56
CA GLU A 3 -50.06 25.99 -31.79
C GLU A 3 -49.20 26.03 -30.51
N ARG A 4 -48.09 25.27 -30.50
CA ARG A 4 -47.11 25.31 -29.39
C ARG A 4 -46.35 26.65 -29.34
N LYS A 5 -46.11 27.29 -30.49
CA LYS A 5 -45.34 28.53 -30.63
C LYS A 5 -46.19 29.64 -31.28
N VAL A 6 -47.31 29.98 -30.65
CA VAL A 6 -48.19 31.07 -31.14
C VAL A 6 -47.40 32.38 -31.24
N LEU A 7 -47.31 32.94 -32.46
CA LEU A 7 -46.59 34.18 -32.75
C LEU A 7 -47.26 35.40 -32.08
N THR A 8 -48.58 35.52 -32.22
CA THR A 8 -49.37 36.64 -31.68
C THR A 8 -50.55 36.10 -30.88
N LYS A 9 -50.76 36.65 -29.68
CA LYS A 9 -51.95 36.41 -28.88
C LYS A 9 -52.87 37.61 -29.02
N TYR A 10 -54.17 37.35 -29.16
CA TYR A 10 -55.16 38.42 -29.09
C TYR A 10 -55.18 39.02 -27.67
N TYR A 11 -54.99 40.33 -27.60
CA TYR A 11 -55.28 41.14 -26.41
C TYR A 11 -56.54 41.96 -26.74
N PRO A 12 -57.51 42.09 -25.83
CA PRO A 12 -58.67 42.97 -26.06
C PRO A 12 -58.22 44.43 -26.15
N PRO A 13 -58.99 45.31 -26.83
CA PRO A 13 -58.61 46.71 -27.03
C PRO A 13 -58.41 47.48 -25.71
N ASP A 14 -59.16 47.10 -24.67
CA ASP A 14 -59.13 47.73 -23.33
C ASP A 14 -58.02 47.16 -22.42
N PHE A 15 -57.01 46.50 -22.98
CA PHE A 15 -55.94 45.82 -22.23
C PHE A 15 -54.79 46.74 -21.83
N ASP A 16 -54.94 47.45 -20.70
CA ASP A 16 -53.85 48.21 -20.10
C ASP A 16 -52.79 47.29 -19.43
N PRO A 17 -51.54 47.21 -19.94
CA PRO A 17 -50.50 46.40 -19.30
C PRO A 17 -50.12 46.95 -17.92
N SER A 18 -50.23 48.27 -17.73
CA SER A 18 -49.92 48.99 -16.48
C SER A 18 -50.90 48.68 -15.34
N ALA A 19 -52.13 48.24 -15.63
CA ALA A 19 -53.13 47.91 -14.62
C ALA A 19 -52.84 46.56 -13.92
N ILE A 20 -51.92 45.75 -14.45
CA ILE A 20 -51.69 44.36 -14.02
C ILE A 20 -50.73 44.31 -12.82
N THR A 21 -51.22 44.73 -11.67
CA THR A 21 -50.50 44.67 -10.37
C THR A 21 -50.25 43.24 -9.86
N ARG A 22 -50.82 42.21 -10.52
CA ARG A 22 -50.78 40.80 -10.09
C ARG A 22 -49.45 40.12 -10.39
N VAL A 23 -48.40 40.47 -9.63
CA VAL A 23 -47.12 39.75 -9.61
C VAL A 23 -47.36 38.24 -9.42
N PRO A 24 -46.91 37.38 -10.36
CA PRO A 24 -47.22 35.95 -10.32
C PRO A 24 -46.59 35.26 -9.10
N LYS A 25 -47.20 34.17 -8.63
CA LYS A 25 -46.95 33.61 -7.28
C LYS A 25 -45.47 33.28 -7.00
N HIS A 26 -44.70 32.88 -8.01
CA HIS A 26 -43.26 32.57 -7.91
C HIS A 26 -42.35 33.81 -7.88
N LEU A 27 -42.86 34.98 -8.30
CA LEU A 27 -42.11 36.24 -8.42
C LEU A 27 -42.41 37.20 -7.26
N ARG A 28 -43.27 36.79 -6.31
CA ARG A 28 -43.61 37.57 -5.12
C ARG A 28 -42.36 37.81 -4.25
N LYS A 29 -42.25 39.01 -3.68
CA LYS A 29 -41.13 39.41 -2.80
C LYS A 29 -41.22 38.74 -1.42
N THR A 30 -42.43 38.46 -0.93
CA THR A 30 -42.71 37.98 0.44
C THR A 30 -43.13 36.50 0.45
N GLY A 31 -42.57 35.74 1.39
CA GLY A 31 -42.85 34.31 1.61
C GLY A 31 -41.77 33.38 1.06
N PRO A 32 -41.68 32.12 1.55
CA PRO A 32 -40.71 31.15 1.08
C PRO A 32 -40.98 30.80 -0.39
N LYS A 33 -39.95 30.92 -1.24
CA LYS A 33 -40.05 30.74 -2.70
C LYS A 33 -40.02 29.26 -3.08
N VAL A 34 -41.03 28.52 -2.63
CA VAL A 34 -41.17 27.08 -2.85
C VAL A 34 -41.68 26.81 -4.28
N ILE A 35 -40.79 26.35 -5.15
CA ILE A 35 -41.06 26.06 -6.57
C ILE A 35 -41.08 24.53 -6.76
N THR A 36 -42.11 23.98 -7.39
CA THR A 36 -42.15 22.56 -7.75
C THR A 36 -41.25 22.29 -8.97
N VAL A 37 -40.26 21.41 -8.82
CA VAL A 37 -39.28 21.07 -9.87
C VAL A 37 -39.21 19.55 -10.02
N ARG A 38 -39.24 19.05 -11.26
CA ARG A 38 -39.01 17.63 -11.54
C ARG A 38 -37.51 17.38 -11.73
N LEU A 39 -36.91 16.59 -10.84
CA LEU A 39 -35.47 16.34 -10.78
C LEU A 39 -35.14 14.87 -10.53
N MET A 40 -33.85 14.53 -10.56
CA MET A 40 -33.34 13.18 -10.31
C MET A 40 -32.55 13.17 -9.00
N ALA A 41 -32.63 12.07 -8.23
CA ALA A 41 -31.85 11.91 -7.00
C ALA A 41 -30.34 11.97 -7.32
N PRO A 42 -29.56 12.91 -6.74
CA PRO A 42 -28.18 13.16 -7.16
C PRO A 42 -27.17 12.10 -6.69
N PHE A 43 -27.44 11.45 -5.56
CA PHE A 43 -26.61 10.41 -4.95
C PHE A 43 -27.46 9.22 -4.50
N SER A 44 -26.83 8.09 -4.16
CA SER A 44 -27.53 6.92 -3.62
C SER A 44 -27.77 7.07 -2.11
N MET A 45 -29.00 6.84 -1.64
CA MET A 45 -29.37 7.10 -0.24
C MET A 45 -30.42 6.13 0.32
N LYS A 46 -30.41 5.94 1.63
CA LYS A 46 -31.34 5.09 2.38
C LYS A 46 -32.28 5.94 3.23
N CYS A 47 -33.59 5.77 3.11
CA CYS A 47 -34.56 6.50 3.92
C CYS A 47 -34.58 5.99 5.37
N ASP A 48 -34.31 6.86 6.35
CA ASP A 48 -34.21 6.48 7.77
C ASP A 48 -35.53 5.90 8.32
N LYS A 49 -36.68 6.35 7.79
CA LYS A 49 -38.02 5.98 8.31
C LYS A 49 -38.51 4.59 7.89
N CYS A 50 -37.92 4.00 6.84
CA CYS A 50 -38.44 2.73 6.29
C CYS A 50 -37.37 1.81 5.68
N GLY A 51 -36.10 2.21 5.69
CA GLY A 51 -34.99 1.44 5.12
C GLY A 51 -34.94 1.36 3.59
N GLU A 52 -35.94 1.92 2.89
CA GLU A 52 -36.04 1.93 1.43
C GLU A 52 -34.85 2.66 0.79
N PHE A 53 -34.23 2.02 -0.21
CA PHE A 53 -33.10 2.59 -0.95
C PHE A 53 -33.59 3.40 -2.17
N ILE A 54 -33.09 4.63 -2.27
CA ILE A 54 -33.30 5.54 -3.38
C ILE A 54 -31.97 5.62 -4.14
N TYR A 55 -31.90 4.89 -5.25
CA TYR A 55 -30.76 4.91 -6.16
C TYR A 55 -30.62 6.25 -6.88
N LYS A 56 -29.37 6.61 -7.19
CA LYS A 56 -28.99 7.76 -8.02
C LYS A 56 -29.79 7.72 -9.34
N GLY A 57 -30.27 8.87 -9.78
CA GLY A 57 -31.06 8.99 -11.01
C GLY A 57 -32.58 8.77 -10.87
N ARG A 58 -33.09 8.29 -9.72
CA ARG A 58 -34.56 8.12 -9.54
C ARG A 58 -35.27 9.48 -9.66
N LYS A 59 -36.28 9.57 -10.55
CA LYS A 59 -37.00 10.81 -10.88
C LYS A 59 -38.08 11.13 -9.86
N PHE A 60 -38.12 12.37 -9.36
CA PHE A 60 -39.08 12.86 -8.38
C PHE A 60 -39.67 14.23 -8.76
N ASN A 61 -40.89 14.48 -8.32
CA ASN A 61 -41.45 15.84 -8.24
C ASN A 61 -41.05 16.41 -6.88
N ALA A 62 -40.00 17.23 -6.85
CA ALA A 62 -39.47 17.83 -5.64
C ALA A 62 -40.03 19.24 -5.41
N ARG A 63 -39.96 19.72 -4.17
CA ARG A 63 -40.09 21.15 -3.87
C ARG A 63 -38.69 21.75 -3.74
N LYS A 64 -38.40 22.82 -4.48
CA LYS A 64 -37.16 23.61 -4.38
C LYS A 64 -37.44 24.85 -3.55
N GLU A 65 -36.63 25.10 -2.55
CA GLU A 65 -36.60 26.33 -1.77
C GLU A 65 -35.22 26.98 -1.89
N THR A 66 -35.15 28.31 -1.83
CA THR A 66 -33.89 29.05 -1.67
C THR A 66 -33.67 29.29 -0.18
N THR A 67 -32.56 28.78 0.36
CA THR A 67 -32.17 28.98 1.76
C THR A 67 -31.75 30.44 1.99
N SER A 68 -31.74 30.89 3.24
CA SER A 68 -31.12 32.16 3.65
C SER A 68 -29.60 32.16 3.43
N GLU A 69 -28.97 31.00 3.63
CA GLU A 69 -27.55 30.74 3.44
C GLU A 69 -27.12 30.90 1.97
N LYS A 70 -25.88 31.36 1.78
CA LYS A 70 -25.23 31.53 0.48
C LYS A 70 -23.76 31.15 0.59
N TYR A 71 -23.21 30.56 -0.45
CA TYR A 71 -21.78 30.34 -0.58
C TYR A 71 -21.19 31.48 -1.40
N PHE A 72 -20.52 32.42 -0.73
CA PHE A 72 -20.19 33.74 -1.29
C PHE A 72 -21.44 34.42 -1.90
N SER A 73 -21.50 34.57 -3.24
CA SER A 73 -22.64 35.11 -3.98
C SER A 73 -23.67 34.07 -4.41
N ILE A 74 -23.35 32.76 -4.32
CA ILE A 74 -24.16 31.67 -4.87
C ILE A 74 -25.26 31.29 -3.87
N PRO A 75 -26.56 31.37 -4.25
CA PRO A 75 -27.66 30.98 -3.38
C PRO A 75 -27.70 29.45 -3.19
N ILE A 76 -27.76 29.02 -1.93
CA ILE A 76 -27.92 27.61 -1.58
C ILE A 76 -29.39 27.22 -1.71
N TYR A 77 -29.66 26.04 -2.25
CA TYR A 77 -31.00 25.51 -2.46
C TYR A 77 -31.26 24.27 -1.62
N ARG A 78 -32.38 24.27 -0.89
CA ARG A 78 -32.93 23.09 -0.21
C ARG A 78 -33.96 22.43 -1.12
N PHE A 79 -33.83 21.11 -1.30
CA PHE A 79 -34.75 20.29 -2.05
C PHE A 79 -35.47 19.30 -1.14
N TYR A 80 -36.79 19.22 -1.31
CA TYR A 80 -37.68 18.32 -0.58
C TYR A 80 -38.19 17.23 -1.52
N ILE A 81 -37.87 15.97 -1.22
CA ILE A 81 -38.40 14.77 -1.88
C ILE A 81 -39.28 13.99 -0.89
N ARG A 82 -40.29 13.28 -1.40
CA ARG A 82 -41.02 12.26 -0.62
C ARG A 82 -40.53 10.87 -0.98
N CYS A 83 -40.23 10.04 0.03
CA CYS A 83 -39.94 8.62 -0.15
C CYS A 83 -41.14 7.90 -0.80
N THR A 84 -40.90 7.04 -1.78
CA THR A 84 -41.96 6.32 -2.50
C THR A 84 -42.71 5.28 -1.66
N ARG A 85 -42.19 4.90 -0.49
CA ARG A 85 -42.76 3.83 0.35
C ARG A 85 -43.50 4.37 1.57
N CYS A 86 -42.86 5.21 2.38
CA CYS A 86 -43.46 5.77 3.59
C CYS A 86 -44.02 7.20 3.43
N SER A 87 -43.95 7.79 2.22
CA SER A 87 -44.23 9.21 1.96
C SER A 87 -43.43 10.21 2.82
N GLY A 88 -42.45 9.74 3.58
CA GLY A 88 -41.60 10.56 4.44
C GLY A 88 -40.83 11.60 3.65
N GLU A 89 -40.86 12.84 4.14
CA GLU A 89 -40.09 13.95 3.58
C GLU A 89 -38.59 13.76 3.86
N ILE A 90 -37.79 13.95 2.81
CA ILE A 90 -36.33 13.85 2.80
C ILE A 90 -35.82 15.19 2.27
N THR A 91 -34.90 15.83 3.00
CA THR A 91 -34.28 17.10 2.61
C THR A 91 -32.81 16.92 2.29
N PHE A 92 -32.39 17.55 1.20
CA PHE A 92 -30.98 17.68 0.83
C PHE A 92 -30.72 19.09 0.29
N VAL A 93 -29.50 19.56 0.50
CA VAL A 93 -29.03 20.92 0.25
C VAL A 93 -27.97 20.87 -0.86
N THR A 94 -27.76 21.96 -1.60
CA THR A 94 -26.63 22.10 -2.55
C THR A 94 -25.37 22.61 -1.84
N ASP A 95 -24.22 22.01 -2.11
CA ASP A 95 -22.94 22.33 -1.46
C ASP A 95 -21.93 22.81 -2.53
N PRO A 96 -21.88 24.11 -2.88
CA PRO A 96 -21.08 24.58 -4.00
C PRO A 96 -19.57 24.37 -3.85
N LYS A 97 -19.05 24.35 -2.60
CA LYS A 97 -17.63 24.06 -2.29
C LYS A 97 -17.17 22.71 -2.84
N ASN A 98 -18.05 21.70 -2.76
CA ASN A 98 -17.71 20.30 -3.07
C ASN A 98 -18.39 19.79 -4.35
N MET A 99 -18.97 20.69 -5.17
CA MET A 99 -19.71 20.39 -6.42
C MET A 99 -20.81 19.32 -6.29
N ASP A 100 -21.34 19.12 -5.10
CA ASP A 100 -22.28 18.06 -4.75
C ASP A 100 -23.44 18.65 -3.92
N TYR A 101 -24.19 17.78 -3.26
CA TYR A 101 -25.27 18.06 -2.34
C TYR A 101 -24.88 17.52 -0.94
N ARG A 102 -25.72 17.80 0.06
CA ARG A 102 -25.64 17.20 1.41
C ARG A 102 -27.02 16.74 1.84
N ALA A 103 -27.13 15.53 2.40
CA ALA A 103 -28.36 15.07 3.03
C ALA A 103 -28.52 15.78 4.39
N GLU A 104 -29.66 16.44 4.62
CA GLU A 104 -29.93 17.18 5.87
C GLU A 104 -30.85 16.37 6.79
N ARG A 105 -31.98 15.85 6.28
CA ARG A 105 -32.97 15.09 7.09
C ARG A 105 -33.64 13.97 6.31
N GLY A 106 -33.95 12.86 6.99
CA GLY A 106 -34.86 11.80 6.53
C GLY A 106 -34.25 10.73 5.61
N ALA A 107 -33.02 10.91 5.16
CA ALA A 107 -32.21 9.86 4.55
C ALA A 107 -30.72 10.03 4.88
N LYS A 108 -30.00 8.92 4.94
CA LYS A 108 -28.54 8.86 4.98
C LYS A 108 -28.00 8.51 3.60
N ARG A 109 -26.83 9.05 3.27
CA ARG A 109 -26.08 8.59 2.10
C ARG A 109 -25.70 7.13 2.25
N ASN A 110 -25.66 6.39 1.15
CA ASN A 110 -24.97 5.11 1.14
C ASN A 110 -23.45 5.36 1.17
N PHE A 111 -22.71 4.37 1.66
CA PHE A 111 -21.26 4.38 1.63
C PHE A 111 -20.76 4.03 0.22
N GLU A 112 -19.89 4.86 -0.34
CA GLU A 112 -19.33 4.71 -1.69
C GLU A 112 -17.79 4.68 -1.54
N PRO A 113 -17.13 3.50 -1.48
CA PRO A 113 -15.74 3.37 -0.96
C PRO A 113 -14.66 4.18 -1.67
N TRP A 114 -14.88 4.60 -2.91
CA TRP A 114 -13.98 5.46 -3.68
C TRP A 114 -14.07 6.95 -3.28
N ARG A 115 -15.01 7.33 -2.41
CA ARG A 115 -15.24 8.70 -1.96
C ARG A 115 -14.41 9.07 -0.74
N ASP A 116 -14.26 8.15 0.21
CA ASP A 116 -13.52 8.41 1.46
C ASP A 116 -12.03 8.74 1.20
N ALA A 117 -11.46 8.19 0.13
CA ALA A 117 -10.11 8.51 -0.36
C ALA A 117 -9.93 9.99 -0.80
N SER A 118 -10.99 10.80 -0.87
CA SER A 118 -10.93 12.25 -1.07
C SER A 118 -11.63 13.06 0.04
N GLN A 119 -12.01 12.42 1.15
CA GLN A 119 -12.62 13.09 2.31
C GLN A 119 -11.76 12.90 3.56
N VAL A 120 -10.59 13.56 3.56
CA VAL A 120 -9.79 13.83 4.78
C VAL A 120 -10.68 14.54 5.82
N PRO A 121 -10.59 14.24 7.13
CA PRO A 121 -11.62 14.66 8.10
C PRO A 121 -11.70 16.17 8.39
N ASN A 122 -10.68 16.94 8.03
CA ASN A 122 -10.38 18.25 8.58
C ASN A 122 -11.08 19.39 7.81
N HIS A 123 -12.42 19.38 7.77
CA HIS A 123 -13.21 20.34 6.96
C HIS A 123 -13.94 21.44 7.76
N ASP A 124 -14.25 21.20 9.04
CA ASP A 124 -15.21 22.01 9.83
C ASP A 124 -14.53 22.82 10.96
N GLU A 125 -13.30 23.32 10.75
CA GLU A 125 -12.57 24.22 11.67
C GLU A 125 -12.49 25.66 11.10
N THR A 126 -12.26 26.66 11.95
CA THR A 126 -12.30 28.09 11.57
C THR A 126 -10.96 28.54 10.96
N GLU A 127 -10.95 29.34 9.89
CA GLU A 127 -9.74 29.68 9.10
C GLU A 127 -8.55 30.20 9.94
N GLN A 128 -8.79 30.87 11.06
CA GLN A 128 -7.74 31.37 11.97
C GLN A 128 -7.23 30.32 12.95
N GLU A 129 -8.10 29.41 13.40
CA GLU A 129 -7.73 28.28 14.26
C GLU A 129 -7.02 27.20 13.43
N ILE A 130 -7.41 27.04 12.16
CA ILE A 130 -6.67 26.25 11.18
C ILE A 130 -5.23 26.79 11.07
N LEU A 131 -5.00 28.09 10.88
CA LEU A 131 -3.65 28.62 10.63
C LEU A 131 -2.67 28.42 11.80
N ASP A 132 -3.00 28.81 13.04
CA ASP A 132 -2.11 28.67 14.21
C ASP A 132 -1.89 27.20 14.63
N ARG A 133 -2.83 26.34 14.24
CA ARG A 133 -2.70 24.88 14.37
C ARG A 133 -1.80 24.32 13.27
N LEU A 134 -2.07 24.67 12.02
CA LEU A 134 -1.36 24.21 10.83
C LEU A 134 0.10 24.61 10.87
N GLU A 135 0.49 25.80 11.32
CA GLU A 135 1.92 26.17 11.43
C GLU A 135 2.69 25.33 12.48
N ARG A 136 2.00 24.75 13.47
CA ARG A 136 2.59 23.83 14.47
C ARG A 136 2.49 22.37 14.04
N GLU A 137 1.34 21.95 13.53
CA GLU A 137 1.13 20.61 13.00
C GLU A 137 2.01 20.41 11.75
N GLU A 138 2.11 21.31 10.77
CA GLU A 138 3.07 21.24 9.63
C GLU A 138 4.54 21.14 10.08
N GLY A 139 4.93 21.77 11.20
CA GLY A 139 6.30 21.64 11.71
C GLY A 139 6.61 20.21 12.18
N GLU A 140 5.68 19.60 12.92
CA GLU A 140 5.81 18.24 13.43
C GLU A 140 5.45 17.18 12.36
N GLU A 141 4.54 17.49 11.44
CA GLU A 141 4.08 16.67 10.31
C GLU A 141 5.09 16.68 9.17
N VAL A 142 5.80 17.76 8.84
CA VAL A 142 6.91 17.70 7.87
C VAL A 142 8.04 16.83 8.42
N GLU A 143 8.36 16.95 9.72
CA GLU A 143 9.35 16.07 10.37
C GLU A 143 8.90 14.60 10.48
N GLN A 144 7.59 14.31 10.55
CA GLN A 144 7.06 12.94 10.52
C GLN A 144 6.92 12.41 9.10
N GLU A 145 6.37 13.19 8.17
CA GLU A 145 6.27 12.88 6.75
C GLU A 145 7.65 12.70 6.11
N GLU A 146 8.70 13.45 6.49
CA GLU A 146 10.05 13.18 5.97
C GLU A 146 10.57 11.82 6.45
N ARG A 147 10.33 11.46 7.72
CA ARG A 147 10.68 10.14 8.26
C ARG A 147 9.85 9.03 7.61
N ASP A 148 8.56 9.25 7.41
CA ASP A 148 7.64 8.28 6.81
C ASP A 148 7.84 8.16 5.29
N LYS A 149 8.16 9.24 4.57
CA LYS A 149 8.57 9.19 3.15
C LYS A 149 9.88 8.41 3.00
N MET A 150 10.84 8.59 3.91
CA MET A 150 12.08 7.81 3.92
C MET A 150 11.81 6.34 4.27
N ALA A 151 10.96 6.05 5.27
CA ALA A 151 10.56 4.69 5.62
C ALA A 151 9.77 4.00 4.50
N GLU A 152 8.87 4.71 3.81
CA GLU A 152 8.18 4.24 2.62
C GLU A 152 9.15 3.94 1.47
N LEU A 153 10.19 4.76 1.29
CA LEU A 153 11.23 4.51 0.29
C LEU A 153 12.08 3.28 0.67
N GLU A 154 12.43 3.11 1.94
CA GLU A 154 13.09 1.90 2.43
C GLU A 154 12.21 0.65 2.27
N GLU A 155 10.91 0.73 2.57
CA GLU A 155 9.97 -0.39 2.36
C GLU A 155 9.82 -0.74 0.88
N LYS A 156 9.70 0.25 -0.02
CA LYS A 156 9.65 0.03 -1.48
C LYS A 156 10.97 -0.54 -2.02
N MET A 157 12.11 -0.17 -1.45
CA MET A 157 13.42 -0.75 -1.78
C MET A 157 13.58 -2.19 -1.22
N LEU A 158 12.95 -2.50 -0.09
CA LEU A 158 12.89 -3.86 0.45
C LEU A 158 11.93 -4.76 -0.33
N ASP A 159 10.77 -4.25 -0.76
CA ASP A 159 9.80 -5.00 -1.57
C ASP A 159 10.30 -5.25 -2.98
N SER A 160 10.84 -4.26 -3.69
CA SER A 160 11.49 -4.49 -5.00
C SER A 160 12.67 -5.49 -4.91
N LYS A 161 13.41 -5.50 -3.79
CA LYS A 161 14.43 -6.54 -3.52
C LYS A 161 13.84 -7.92 -3.24
N ARG A 162 12.67 -8.02 -2.59
CA ARG A 162 11.92 -9.27 -2.42
C ARG A 162 11.38 -9.77 -3.76
N GLU A 163 10.81 -8.89 -4.59
CA GLU A 163 10.31 -9.20 -5.92
C GLU A 163 11.42 -9.71 -6.85
N MET A 164 12.60 -9.07 -6.85
CA MET A 164 13.77 -9.55 -7.58
C MET A 164 14.19 -10.96 -7.13
N ALA A 165 14.35 -11.18 -5.82
CA ALA A 165 14.71 -12.50 -5.29
C ALA A 165 13.65 -13.58 -5.58
N ILE A 166 12.37 -13.22 -5.67
CA ILE A 166 11.28 -14.12 -6.08
C ILE A 166 11.37 -14.42 -7.59
N ALA A 167 11.68 -13.42 -8.43
CA ALA A 167 11.87 -13.62 -9.86
C ALA A 167 13.07 -14.55 -10.16
N ASP A 168 14.22 -14.28 -9.55
CA ASP A 168 15.42 -15.11 -9.67
C ASP A 168 15.15 -16.57 -9.24
N ALA A 169 14.48 -16.76 -8.10
CA ALA A 169 14.10 -18.09 -7.62
C ALA A 169 13.09 -18.81 -8.56
N LEU A 170 12.18 -18.08 -9.22
CA LEU A 170 11.27 -18.65 -10.21
C LEU A 170 12.00 -19.05 -11.50
N ASP A 171 13.00 -18.29 -11.94
CA ASP A 171 13.81 -18.64 -13.11
C ASP A 171 14.84 -19.75 -12.82
N GLU A 172 15.35 -19.86 -11.60
CA GLU A 172 16.01 -21.08 -11.12
C GLU A 172 15.09 -22.31 -11.20
N ILE A 173 13.84 -22.20 -10.76
CA ILE A 173 12.87 -23.31 -10.82
C ILE A 173 12.56 -23.66 -12.29
N ARG A 174 12.33 -22.67 -13.15
CA ARG A 174 12.10 -22.89 -14.60
C ARG A 174 13.30 -23.57 -15.27
N THR A 175 14.52 -23.09 -15.04
CA THR A 175 15.74 -23.65 -15.64
C THR A 175 16.07 -25.03 -15.08
N ARG A 176 15.83 -25.29 -13.79
CA ARG A 176 15.92 -26.62 -13.18
C ARG A 176 14.91 -27.59 -13.81
N ASN A 177 13.64 -27.20 -13.90
CA ASN A 177 12.59 -28.04 -14.48
C ASN A 177 12.83 -28.32 -15.97
N ALA A 178 13.25 -27.32 -16.75
CA ALA A 178 13.60 -27.51 -18.16
C ALA A 178 14.88 -28.33 -18.39
N ARG A 179 15.75 -28.47 -17.38
CA ARG A 179 16.85 -29.46 -17.39
C ARG A 179 16.33 -30.86 -17.08
N MET A 180 15.50 -31.01 -16.04
CA MET A 180 14.87 -32.29 -15.67
C MET A 180 14.05 -32.87 -16.83
N GLU A 181 13.18 -32.07 -17.44
CA GLU A 181 12.36 -32.45 -18.59
C GLU A 181 13.23 -32.94 -19.78
N ARG A 182 14.38 -32.30 -20.04
CA ARG A 182 15.33 -32.75 -21.07
C ARG A 182 16.02 -34.06 -20.70
N THR A 183 16.41 -34.26 -19.45
CA THR A 183 17.02 -35.53 -19.03
C THR A 183 16.00 -36.68 -18.99
N GLU A 184 14.77 -36.41 -18.59
CA GLU A 184 13.67 -37.38 -18.58
C GLU A 184 13.26 -37.76 -20.01
N ALA A 185 13.20 -36.79 -20.94
CA ALA A 185 12.92 -37.02 -22.36
C ALA A 185 14.04 -37.75 -23.13
N LEU A 186 15.26 -37.82 -22.58
CA LEU A 186 16.40 -38.56 -23.15
C LEU A 186 16.65 -39.92 -22.46
N GLY A 187 15.89 -40.26 -21.42
CA GLY A 187 15.98 -41.54 -20.71
C GLY A 187 17.35 -41.83 -20.07
N GLU A 188 17.56 -43.10 -19.72
CA GLU A 188 18.79 -43.56 -19.04
C GLU A 188 20.05 -43.26 -19.87
N GLU A 189 19.99 -43.45 -21.18
CA GLU A 189 21.08 -43.16 -22.14
C GLU A 189 21.49 -41.68 -22.14
N GLY A 190 20.50 -40.78 -22.05
CA GLY A 190 20.74 -39.34 -21.90
C GLY A 190 21.42 -38.96 -20.59
N THR A 191 21.12 -39.66 -19.50
CA THR A 191 21.76 -39.37 -18.19
C THR A 191 23.20 -39.86 -18.13
N LEU A 192 23.52 -41.02 -18.74
CA LEU A 192 24.89 -41.52 -18.83
C LEU A 192 25.78 -40.60 -19.68
N THR A 193 25.34 -40.25 -20.89
CA THR A 193 26.10 -39.37 -21.80
C THR A 193 26.21 -37.92 -21.31
N ALA A 194 25.37 -37.49 -20.37
CA ALA A 194 25.54 -36.22 -19.64
C ALA A 194 26.56 -36.33 -18.50
N LEU A 195 26.61 -37.47 -17.79
CA LEU A 195 27.56 -37.72 -16.71
C LEU A 195 29.00 -37.92 -17.21
N GLU A 196 29.18 -38.59 -18.35
CA GLU A 196 30.50 -38.79 -18.98
C GLU A 196 31.16 -37.46 -19.33
N ARG A 197 30.45 -36.58 -20.06
CA ARG A 197 30.95 -35.24 -20.41
C ARG A 197 31.35 -34.37 -19.20
N VAL A 198 30.71 -34.56 -18.05
CA VAL A 198 31.02 -33.86 -16.80
C VAL A 198 32.22 -34.48 -16.05
N ARG A 199 32.58 -35.73 -16.35
CA ARG A 199 33.87 -36.32 -15.95
C ARG A 199 34.98 -35.83 -16.86
N ASP A 200 34.81 -35.96 -18.18
CA ASP A 200 35.78 -35.54 -19.19
C ASP A 200 36.26 -34.10 -18.96
N GLN A 201 35.32 -33.17 -18.70
CA GLN A 201 35.64 -31.77 -18.41
C GLN A 201 36.42 -31.57 -17.10
N LYS A 202 36.11 -32.33 -16.04
CA LYS A 202 36.84 -32.25 -14.77
C LYS A 202 38.23 -32.85 -14.86
N ASP A 203 38.38 -33.94 -15.61
CA ASP A 203 39.66 -34.60 -15.82
C ASP A 203 40.55 -33.71 -16.71
N GLU A 204 39.99 -33.02 -17.72
CA GLU A 204 40.68 -31.96 -18.46
C GLU A 204 41.10 -30.77 -17.58
N GLU A 205 40.24 -30.29 -16.69
CA GLU A 205 40.55 -29.17 -15.78
C GLU A 205 41.63 -29.54 -14.75
N ALA A 206 41.55 -30.75 -14.17
CA ALA A 206 42.58 -31.29 -13.28
C ALA A 206 43.95 -31.36 -13.99
N LEU A 207 43.99 -31.89 -15.22
CA LEU A 207 45.21 -31.97 -16.03
C LEU A 207 45.79 -30.59 -16.42
N ARG A 208 45.00 -29.51 -16.40
CA ARG A 208 45.52 -28.14 -16.58
C ARG A 208 46.15 -27.62 -15.29
N VAL A 209 45.46 -27.77 -14.16
CA VAL A 209 45.96 -27.40 -12.83
C VAL A 209 47.25 -28.15 -12.48
N GLU A 210 47.34 -29.45 -12.78
CA GLU A 210 48.57 -30.24 -12.58
C GLU A 210 49.75 -29.71 -13.40
N ARG A 211 49.52 -29.29 -14.66
CA ARG A 211 50.58 -28.69 -15.51
C ARG A 211 51.01 -27.32 -15.01
N GLU A 212 50.07 -26.49 -14.56
CA GLU A 212 50.37 -25.19 -13.95
C GLU A 212 51.18 -25.34 -12.65
N ILE A 213 50.85 -26.34 -11.83
CA ILE A 213 51.62 -26.71 -10.63
C ILE A 213 53.01 -27.27 -11.00
N GLU A 214 53.11 -28.13 -12.02
CA GLU A 214 54.41 -28.68 -12.44
C GLU A 214 55.32 -27.60 -13.04
N GLU A 215 54.76 -26.67 -13.84
CA GLU A 215 55.48 -25.50 -14.34
C GLU A 215 55.89 -24.55 -13.21
N ALA A 216 55.01 -24.30 -12.23
CA ALA A 216 55.35 -23.48 -11.07
C ALA A 216 56.47 -24.11 -10.23
N ALA A 217 56.42 -25.44 -10.02
CA ALA A 217 57.48 -26.18 -9.34
C ALA A 217 58.80 -26.14 -10.13
N ARG A 218 58.76 -26.37 -11.46
CA ARG A 218 59.93 -26.25 -12.34
C ARG A 218 60.55 -24.85 -12.31
N LYS A 219 59.73 -23.79 -12.24
CA LYS A 219 60.18 -22.40 -12.10
C LYS A 219 60.75 -22.11 -10.70
N ALA A 220 60.17 -22.69 -9.64
CA ALA A 220 60.64 -22.53 -8.25
C ALA A 220 61.94 -23.29 -7.93
N PHE A 221 62.26 -24.36 -8.66
CA PHE A 221 63.50 -25.16 -8.49
C PHE A 221 64.61 -24.84 -9.51
N MET A 222 64.49 -23.72 -10.24
CA MET A 222 65.51 -23.19 -11.14
C MET A 222 65.93 -21.79 -10.70
N THR A 223 67.23 -21.56 -10.55
CA THR A 223 67.81 -20.21 -10.45
C THR A 223 68.10 -19.65 -11.84
N GLU A 224 68.36 -18.34 -11.94
CA GLU A 224 68.53 -17.63 -13.22
C GLU A 224 69.71 -18.17 -14.07
N ASP A 225 70.74 -18.74 -13.44
CA ASP A 225 71.87 -19.41 -14.10
C ASP A 225 71.61 -20.89 -14.48
N GLY A 226 70.39 -21.40 -14.30
CA GLY A 226 69.96 -22.71 -14.80
C GLY A 226 70.51 -23.95 -14.07
N VAL A 227 71.18 -23.79 -12.93
CA VAL A 227 71.73 -24.92 -12.14
C VAL A 227 70.67 -25.44 -11.16
N ARG A 228 70.38 -26.75 -11.24
CA ARG A 228 69.38 -27.41 -10.38
C ARG A 228 69.88 -27.49 -8.93
N VAL A 229 69.10 -26.96 -7.99
CA VAL A 229 69.47 -26.89 -6.57
C VAL A 229 69.66 -28.29 -5.97
N LYS A 230 70.86 -28.59 -5.47
CA LYS A 230 71.12 -29.77 -4.62
C LYS A 230 70.84 -29.43 -3.15
N ARG A 231 70.25 -30.37 -2.42
CA ARG A 231 70.36 -30.35 -0.94
C ARG A 231 71.80 -30.62 -0.54
N LEU A 232 72.29 -29.86 0.43
CA LEU A 232 73.43 -30.26 1.25
C LEU A 232 72.99 -31.42 2.17
N VAL A 233 73.94 -32.28 2.53
CA VAL A 233 73.76 -33.32 3.54
C VAL A 233 74.86 -33.11 4.57
N ASP A 234 74.45 -32.88 5.81
CA ASP A 234 75.30 -32.88 6.99
C ASP A 234 74.76 -34.00 7.89
N ASP A 235 75.65 -34.89 8.34
CA ASP A 235 75.32 -36.06 9.16
C ASP A 235 75.76 -35.87 10.64
N ASP A 236 75.08 -36.63 11.51
CA ASP A 236 75.41 -36.98 12.91
C ASP A 236 75.23 -35.98 14.08
N ALA A 237 74.85 -36.60 15.22
CA ALA A 237 74.95 -36.16 16.63
C ALA A 237 73.93 -35.15 17.25
N GLU A 238 72.85 -35.72 17.79
CA GLU A 238 72.41 -35.68 19.21
C GLU A 238 72.12 -34.35 19.99
N GLU A 239 71.06 -34.44 20.82
CA GLU A 239 70.72 -33.69 22.05
C GLU A 239 70.72 -32.13 22.13
N ASP A 240 69.52 -31.59 21.89
CA ASP A 240 68.68 -30.83 22.84
C ASP A 240 69.01 -29.38 23.37
N HIS A 241 67.94 -28.58 23.38
CA HIS A 241 67.62 -27.46 24.28
C HIS A 241 68.45 -26.15 24.38
N LYS A 242 67.84 -25.07 23.82
CA LYS A 242 67.66 -23.70 24.42
C LYS A 242 68.93 -22.85 24.68
N THR A 243 69.01 -21.57 24.30
CA THR A 243 68.07 -20.46 24.59
C THR A 243 68.27 -19.27 23.63
N ALA A 244 67.27 -18.38 23.48
CA ALA A 244 67.43 -17.12 22.76
C ALA A 244 66.47 -15.99 23.26
N THR A 245 67.04 -14.90 23.80
CA THR A 245 66.45 -13.55 23.96
C THR A 245 67.62 -12.56 24.16
N ALA A 246 67.81 -11.40 23.51
CA ALA A 246 66.97 -10.41 22.80
C ALA A 246 66.52 -9.18 23.64
N ALA A 247 66.95 -7.98 23.22
CA ALA A 247 66.39 -6.63 23.49
C ALA A 247 67.22 -5.59 22.71
N GLY A 248 66.74 -4.41 22.26
CA GLY A 248 65.40 -3.79 22.27
C GLY A 248 65.41 -2.55 21.34
N ALA A 249 64.49 -1.59 21.35
CA ALA A 249 63.24 -1.39 22.10
C ALA A 249 62.35 -0.36 21.32
N LYS A 250 61.02 -0.57 21.13
CA LYS A 250 59.86 -0.03 21.90
C LYS A 250 59.48 1.45 21.61
N PRO A 251 58.21 1.93 21.84
CA PRO A 251 57.11 1.42 22.70
C PRO A 251 56.14 0.31 22.22
N ALA A 252 54.85 0.65 22.01
CA ALA A 252 53.67 -0.11 22.47
C ALA A 252 52.36 0.33 21.73
N SER A 253 51.08 0.07 22.10
CA SER A 253 50.37 -0.54 23.27
C SER A 253 48.87 -0.70 22.93
N SER A 254 48.01 -1.55 23.53
CA SER A 254 48.18 -2.80 24.31
C SER A 254 46.80 -3.40 24.73
N SER A 255 46.69 -4.74 24.78
CA SER A 255 45.64 -5.56 25.46
C SER A 255 44.19 -5.58 24.86
N SER A 256 43.33 -6.60 25.05
CA SER A 256 43.39 -7.82 25.90
C SER A 256 42.51 -9.01 25.38
N SER A 257 42.96 -10.27 25.64
CA SER A 257 42.20 -11.53 25.97
C SER A 257 40.91 -12.00 25.24
N SER A 258 40.58 -13.31 25.12
CA SER A 258 41.31 -14.60 25.21
C SER A 258 40.37 -15.82 24.95
N SER A 259 40.97 -17.04 24.84
CA SER A 259 40.36 -18.37 25.04
C SER A 259 39.57 -19.05 23.89
N SER A 260 39.15 -20.31 24.12
CA SER A 260 39.12 -21.37 23.09
C SER A 260 38.03 -22.44 23.26
N SER A 261 37.48 -22.95 22.14
CA SER A 261 36.77 -24.25 22.01
C SER A 261 36.83 -24.70 20.53
N THR A 262 37.29 -25.90 20.21
CA THR A 262 36.61 -27.22 20.30
C THR A 262 35.38 -27.33 19.39
N MET A 263 35.57 -27.89 18.18
CA MET A 263 34.49 -28.26 17.26
C MET A 263 34.33 -29.79 17.18
N LYS A 264 33.16 -30.28 17.60
CA LYS A 264 32.66 -31.63 17.29
C LYS A 264 31.92 -31.62 15.95
N PRO A 265 31.64 -32.78 15.30
CA PRO A 265 30.87 -32.80 14.06
C PRO A 265 29.40 -32.39 14.31
N PRO A 266 28.72 -31.83 13.30
CA PRO A 266 27.28 -31.57 13.38
C PRO A 266 26.51 -32.89 13.46
N GLY A 267 25.73 -33.07 14.52
CA GLY A 267 24.79 -34.18 14.67
C GLY A 267 23.44 -33.91 14.00
N ASP A 268 22.61 -34.94 13.88
CA ASP A 268 21.31 -34.89 13.23
C ASP A 268 20.40 -33.75 13.72
N GLN A 269 19.80 -33.03 12.77
CA GLN A 269 18.55 -32.32 13.00
C GLN A 269 17.41 -33.12 12.36
N PRO A 270 16.33 -33.45 13.10
CA PRO A 270 15.21 -34.20 12.54
C PRO A 270 14.44 -33.34 11.52
N ALA A 271 14.00 -33.98 10.44
CA ALA A 271 13.31 -33.30 9.34
C ALA A 271 12.01 -32.60 9.79
N PRO A 272 11.67 -31.44 9.20
CA PRO A 272 10.46 -30.68 9.58
C PRO A 272 9.19 -31.45 9.24
N SER A 273 8.42 -31.83 10.27
CA SER A 273 7.20 -32.62 10.11
C SER A 273 6.05 -31.76 9.58
N PHE A 274 5.52 -32.14 8.40
CA PHE A 274 4.38 -31.48 7.75
C PHE A 274 3.04 -31.82 8.44
N ALA A 275 2.92 -31.51 9.74
CA ALA A 275 1.70 -31.67 10.52
C ALA A 275 0.95 -30.34 10.66
N ARG A 276 -0.26 -30.24 10.10
CA ARG A 276 -1.07 -29.00 10.09
C ARG A 276 -1.63 -28.67 11.48
N VAL A 277 -0.87 -27.93 12.29
CA VAL A 277 -1.29 -27.43 13.61
C VAL A 277 -2.52 -26.51 13.48
N LYS A 278 -3.69 -27.00 13.90
CA LYS A 278 -4.93 -26.21 13.98
C LYS A 278 -4.87 -25.26 15.19
N LYS A 279 -4.43 -24.01 14.97
CA LYS A 279 -4.51 -22.96 16.00
C LYS A 279 -5.96 -22.77 16.49
N ALA A 280 -6.17 -22.81 17.80
CA ALA A 280 -7.48 -22.61 18.40
C ALA A 280 -7.97 -21.15 18.23
N LYS A 281 -9.27 -20.97 17.94
CA LYS A 281 -9.87 -19.64 17.79
C LYS A 281 -10.09 -19.01 19.17
N LYS A 282 -9.46 -17.86 19.45
CA LYS A 282 -9.82 -17.02 20.61
C LYS A 282 -11.23 -16.44 20.42
N PRO A 283 -12.04 -16.29 21.49
CA PRO A 283 -13.41 -15.77 21.37
C PRO A 283 -13.41 -14.26 21.05
N LEU A 284 -14.24 -13.86 20.09
CA LEU A 284 -14.38 -12.51 19.53
C LEU A 284 -14.99 -11.44 20.48
N ALA A 285 -15.06 -11.72 21.79
CA ALA A 285 -15.77 -10.87 22.75
C ALA A 285 -15.02 -9.58 23.12
N ASN A 286 -13.69 -9.60 23.14
CA ASN A 286 -12.84 -8.53 23.70
C ASN A 286 -11.87 -7.88 22.70
N SER A 287 -11.96 -8.20 21.39
CA SER A 287 -11.09 -7.62 20.35
C SER A 287 -11.56 -6.26 19.81
N LEU A 288 -12.69 -5.74 20.32
CA LEU A 288 -13.18 -4.39 20.05
C LEU A 288 -13.26 -3.66 21.41
N GLY A 289 -12.63 -2.48 21.52
CA GLY A 289 -12.42 -1.75 22.78
C GLY A 289 -13.66 -1.15 23.46
N ILE A 290 -14.84 -1.75 23.26
CA ILE A 290 -16.14 -1.24 23.68
C ILE A 290 -16.38 -1.61 25.16
N LYS A 291 -16.00 -0.72 26.08
CA LYS A 291 -16.40 -0.79 27.50
C LYS A 291 -17.93 -0.70 27.61
N LYS A 292 -18.61 -1.86 27.67
CA LYS A 292 -20.04 -1.95 27.99
C LYS A 292 -20.28 -1.41 29.41
N LYS A 293 -20.72 -0.16 29.53
CA LYS A 293 -21.26 0.36 30.80
C LYS A 293 -22.48 -0.49 31.19
N ALA A 294 -22.49 -0.98 32.43
CA ALA A 294 -23.66 -1.68 32.97
C ALA A 294 -24.86 -0.70 33.04
N LYS A 295 -26.07 -1.21 32.80
CA LYS A 295 -27.29 -0.45 33.09
C LYS A 295 -27.50 -0.40 34.60
N PRO A 296 -27.87 0.74 35.20
CA PRO A 296 -28.38 0.75 36.56
C PRO A 296 -29.66 -0.09 36.64
N SER A 297 -29.83 -0.83 37.73
CA SER A 297 -31.06 -1.55 38.05
C SER A 297 -32.19 -0.59 38.40
N LEU A 298 -33.41 -0.88 37.92
CA LEU A 298 -34.62 -0.21 38.38
C LEU A 298 -35.00 -0.72 39.77
N VAL A 299 -34.88 0.15 40.77
CA VAL A 299 -35.66 0.21 42.02
C VAL A 299 -35.95 1.69 42.27
#